data_AF-A0A2G2I4E4-F1
#
_entry.id   AF-A0A2G2I4E4-F1
#
_cell.length_a   1.000
_cell.length_b   1.000
_cell.length_c   1.000
_cell.angle_alpha   90.00
_cell.angle_beta   90.00
_cell.angle_gamma   90.00
#
_symmetry.space_group_name_H-M   'P 1'
#
loop_
_entity.id
_entity.type
_entity.pdbx_description
1 polymer ?
#
loop_
_entity_poly.entity_id
_entity_poly.type
_entity_poly.pdbx_seq_one_letter_code
_entity_poly.pdbx_strand_id
1 'polypeptide(L)' 'MTSIAQLHSNSERYFAALAVAERRALHSYFDQHIVEDRELGYFALDEGDYNALPAHLAARVVHTVHGAMLDEF' A
#
# COMPACT_ATOMS: atom_id res chain seq x y z
N MET A 1 -7.79 -22.95 11.33
CA MET A 1 -9.02 -22.18 11.57
C MET A 1 -8.62 -20.76 11.92
N THR A 2 -8.97 -19.77 11.11
CA THR A 2 -8.70 -18.36 11.39
C THR A 2 -9.73 -17.85 12.38
N SER A 3 -9.31 -17.22 13.49
CA SER A 3 -10.23 -16.67 14.48
C SER A 3 -10.79 -15.32 14.01
N ILE A 4 -11.97 -14.94 14.52
CA ILE A 4 -12.58 -13.62 14.24
C ILE A 4 -11.67 -12.48 14.70
N ALA A 5 -10.99 -12.64 15.83
CA ALA A 5 -10.02 -11.66 16.33
C ALA A 5 -8.86 -11.44 15.34
N GLN A 6 -8.39 -12.52 14.70
CA GLN A 6 -7.32 -12.44 13.71
C GLN A 6 -7.79 -11.78 12.40
N LEU A 7 -9.04 -12.00 11.99
CA LEU A 7 -9.63 -11.29 10.86
C LEU A 7 -9.74 -9.78 11.13
N HIS A 8 -10.20 -9.39 12.32
CA HIS A 8 -10.27 -7.97 12.69
C HIS A 8 -8.89 -7.31 12.71
N SER A 9 -7.89 -7.95 13.32
CA SER A 9 -6.52 -7.43 13.33
C SER A 9 -5.93 -7.29 11.92
N ASN A 10 -6.25 -8.23 11.02
CA ASN A 10 -5.79 -8.17 9.63
C ASN A 10 -6.43 -6.99 8.87
N SER A 11 -7.74 -6.81 9.02
CA SER A 11 -8.48 -5.68 8.45
C SER A 11 -7.97 -4.33 8.99
N GLU A 12 -7.71 -4.22 10.29
CA GLU A 12 -7.17 -3.00 10.91
C GLU A 12 -5.82 -2.62 10.30
N ARG A 13 -4.92 -3.61 10.09
CA ARG A 13 -3.61 -3.37 9.45
C ARG A 13 -3.76 -2.93 8.00
N TYR A 14 -4.70 -3.53 7.27
CA TYR A 14 -5.01 -3.11 5.90
C TYR A 14 -5.50 -1.66 5.85
N PHE A 15 -6.46 -1.29 6.71
CA PHE A 15 -6.98 0.08 6.74
C PHE A 15 -5.94 1.10 7.22
N ALA A 16 -5.05 0.72 8.14
CA ALA A 16 -3.93 1.56 8.52
C ALA A 16 -2.98 1.81 7.34
N ALA A 17 -2.65 0.78 6.56
CA ALA A 17 -1.84 0.92 5.35
C ALA A 17 -2.54 1.78 4.29
N LEU A 18 -3.85 1.60 4.09
CA LEU A 18 -4.66 2.40 3.18
C LEU A 18 -4.65 3.88 3.55
N ALA A 19 -4.88 4.21 4.83
CA ALA A 19 -4.86 5.59 5.29
C ALA A 19 -3.48 6.27 5.09
N VAL A 20 -2.38 5.51 5.17
CA VAL A 20 -1.04 6.01 4.85
C VAL A 20 -0.89 6.23 3.35
N ALA A 21 -1.30 5.26 2.53
CA ALA A 21 -1.25 5.36 1.07
C ALA A 21 -2.05 6.57 0.56
N GLU A 22 -3.29 6.76 1.02
CA GLU A 22 -4.12 7.91 0.65
C GLU A 22 -3.48 9.25 1.01
N ARG A 23 -2.91 9.36 2.23
CA ARG A 23 -2.23 10.59 2.66
C ARG A 23 -0.99 10.90 1.83
N ARG A 24 -0.24 9.88 1.42
CA ARG A 24 0.95 10.05 0.56
C ARG A 24 0.57 10.39 -0.87
N ALA A 25 -0.43 9.70 -1.43
CA ALA A 25 -0.92 9.91 -2.78
C ALA A 25 -1.38 11.35 -3.03
N LEU A 26 -2.01 11.99 -2.02
CA LEU A 26 -2.38 13.42 -2.07
C LEU A 26 -1.21 14.38 -2.36
N HIS A 27 0.02 13.93 -2.11
CA HIS A 27 1.24 14.72 -2.21
C HIS A 27 2.31 14.03 -3.07
N SER A 28 1.92 13.05 -3.90
CA SER A 28 2.83 12.33 -4.79
C SER A 28 2.28 12.33 -6.23
N TYR A 29 3.18 12.40 -7.21
CA TYR A 29 2.89 12.06 -8.61
C TYR A 29 2.83 10.55 -8.82
N PHE A 30 3.44 9.80 -7.90
CA PHE A 30 3.61 8.36 -7.98
C PHE A 30 2.49 7.63 -7.25
N ASP A 31 2.15 6.46 -7.78
CA ASP A 31 1.17 5.58 -7.17
C ASP A 31 1.69 5.03 -5.84
N GLN A 32 0.76 4.73 -4.94
CA GLN A 32 1.04 4.13 -3.65
C GLN A 32 0.51 2.70 -3.65
N HIS A 33 1.37 1.73 -3.41
CA HIS A 33 1.01 0.31 -3.43
C HIS A 33 0.90 -0.24 -2.01
N ILE A 34 -0.27 -0.81 -1.68
CA ILE A 34 -0.46 -1.63 -0.48
C ILE A 34 0.02 -3.04 -0.79
N VAL A 35 1.03 -3.49 -0.05
CA VAL A 35 1.62 -4.82 -0.17
C VAL A 35 1.16 -5.69 1.00
N GLU A 36 0.74 -6.92 0.71
CA GLU A 36 0.47 -7.93 1.74
C GLU A 36 1.73 -8.75 2.06
N ASP A 37 2.12 -8.79 3.32
CA ASP A 37 3.22 -9.59 3.86
C ASP A 37 2.75 -10.57 4.94
N ARG A 38 3.30 -11.78 4.90
CA ARG A 38 2.93 -12.85 5.82
C ARG A 38 3.45 -12.61 7.25
N GLU A 39 4.53 -11.85 7.40
CA GLU A 39 5.17 -11.53 8.67
C GLU A 39 4.84 -10.09 9.10
N LEU A 40 4.93 -9.14 8.16
CA LEU A 40 4.76 -7.70 8.42
C LEU A 40 3.31 -7.22 8.28
N GLY A 41 2.38 -8.06 7.81
CA GLY A 41 1.00 -7.65 7.51
C GLY A 41 0.95 -6.72 6.29
N TYR A 42 0.09 -5.70 6.33
CA TYR A 42 -0.02 -4.73 5.23
C TYR A 42 0.81 -3.48 5.47
N PHE A 43 1.42 -2.96 4.41
CA PHE A 43 2.11 -1.68 4.42
C PHE A 43 2.01 -0.98 3.06
N ALA A 44 2.13 0.35 3.07
CA ALA A 44 2.13 1.18 1.86
C ALA A 44 3.57 1.45 1.39
N LEU A 45 3.82 1.28 0.10
CA LEU A 45 5.05 1.67 -0.59
C LEU A 45 4.74 2.79 -1.58
N ASP A 46 5.60 3.81 -1.62
CA ASP A 46 5.57 4.83 -2.67
C ASP A 46 6.34 4.30 -3.89
N GLU A 47 5.74 4.34 -5.08
CA GLU A 47 6.44 3.96 -6.30
C GLU A 47 7.65 4.88 -6.56
N GLY A 48 7.60 6.15 -6.14
CA GLY A 48 8.72 7.09 -6.24
C GLY A 48 9.95 6.72 -5.39
N ASP A 49 9.78 5.90 -4.35
CA ASP A 49 10.89 5.43 -3.51
C ASP A 49 11.74 4.35 -4.21
N TYR A 50 11.17 3.69 -5.23
CA TYR A 50 11.80 2.57 -5.92
C TYR A 50 11.78 2.82 -7.43
N ASN A 51 12.92 3.21 -8.01
CA ASN A 51 13.08 3.39 -9.46
C ASN A 51 12.35 2.33 -10.31
N ALA A 52 12.35 1.07 -9.87
CA ALA A 52 11.39 0.06 -10.27
C ALA A 52 11.04 -0.81 -9.06
N LEU A 53 9.75 -1.03 -8.80
CA LEU A 53 9.32 -1.92 -7.73
C LEU A 53 9.85 -3.34 -7.98
N PRO A 54 10.61 -3.94 -7.05
CA PRO A 54 11.10 -5.30 -7.20
C PRO A 54 9.96 -6.29 -7.49
N ALA A 55 10.15 -7.18 -8.48
CA ALA A 55 9.09 -8.08 -8.97
C ALA A 55 8.41 -8.92 -7.87
N HIS A 56 9.15 -9.30 -6.83
CA HIS A 56 8.62 -10.05 -5.70
C HIS A 56 7.66 -9.24 -4.81
N LEU A 57 7.82 -7.91 -4.75
CA LEU A 57 6.88 -7.00 -4.09
C LEU A 57 5.70 -6.67 -5.00
N ALA A 58 5.95 -6.46 -6.29
CA ALA A 58 4.90 -6.22 -7.28
C ALA A 58 3.86 -7.35 -7.30
N ALA A 59 4.30 -8.61 -7.22
CA ALA A 59 3.42 -9.79 -7.16
C ALA A 59 2.55 -9.87 -5.91
N ARG A 60 2.78 -9.01 -4.91
CA ARG A 60 2.12 -8.99 -3.60
C ARG A 60 1.32 -7.71 -3.37
N VAL A 61 1.23 -6.84 -4.37
CA VAL A 61 0.37 -5.65 -4.33
C VAL A 61 -1.08 -6.10 -4.32
N VAL A 62 -1.82 -5.69 -3.30
CA VAL A 62 -3.25 -6.00 -3.15
C VAL A 62 -4.16 -4.82 -3.46
N HIS A 63 -3.61 -3.60 -3.42
CA HIS A 63 -4.34 -2.37 -3.76
C HIS A 63 -3.35 -1.28 -4.16
N THR A 64 -3.72 -0.46 -5.13
CA THR A 64 -2.97 0.71 -5.57
C THR A 64 -3.85 1.95 -5.38
N VAL A 65 -3.30 2.97 -4.72
CA VAL A 65 -3.89 4.31 -4.61
C VAL A 65 -3.15 5.22 -5.58
N HIS A 66 -3.88 5.80 -6.53
CA HIS A 66 -3.25 6.63 -7.55
C HIS A 66 -2.72 7.95 -6.99
N GLY A 67 -1.53 8.35 -7.44
CA GLY A 67 -0.97 9.67 -7.16
C GLY A 67 -1.94 10.78 -7.60
N ALA A 68 -2.14 11.78 -6.74
CA ALA A 68 -3.12 12.84 -6.97
C ALA A 68 -2.50 14.18 -7.39
N MET A 69 -1.17 14.27 -7.48
CA MET A 69 -0.52 15.45 -8.08
C MET A 69 -0.59 15.36 -9.61
N LEU A 70 -1.01 16.46 -10.25
CA LEU A 70 -1.10 16.58 -11.70
C LEU A 70 0.24 17.08 -12.26
N ASP A 71 0.78 16.38 -13.26
CA ASP A 71 2.03 16.74 -13.97
C ASP A 71 1.83 17.83 -15.04
N GLU A 72 0.77 18.64 -14.93
CA GLU A 72 0.44 19.66 -15.94
C GLU A 72 1.18 20.97 -15.70
N PHE A 73 2.42 21.09 -16.23
CA PHE A 73 3.07 22.37 -16.55
C PHE A 73 3.99 22.28 -17.78
#